data_AF-A0A847YHG3-F1
#
_entry.id   AF-A0A847YHG3-F1
#
_cell.length_a   1.000
_cell.length_b   1.000
_cell.length_c   1.000
_cell.angle_alpha   90.00
_cell.angle_beta   90.00
_cell.angle_gamma   90.00
#
_symmetry.space_group_name_H-M   'P 1'
#
loop_
_entity.id
_entity.type
_entity.pdbx_description
1 polymer ?
#
loop_
_entity_poly.entity_id
_entity_poly.type
_entity_poly.pdbx_seq_one_letter_code
_entity_poly.pdbx_strand_id
1 'polypeptide(L)'
;MDLPALVRGLFAVRNRPFRKLDYKEGDKQETPHPGRIRRRFIRCSIGWGDTALRPSRKLLSKLALAAMSLLAAWVTARPANGDELVAAVRRKFEAYREKLEELADWCEAEGLSEPAERTRAWLQPVPEDRLLVPILPIKMGGDAPPDDASPSVKEWYQKWTALRREQAEDLFALARGAVRQGRAGLALDLAVRALHEDPDHEALRRIFGYQPYAGEWRTRYEVGRLRAGQIWDDRFGWIPKAQLARFERGERPAQPRWISAEEDARRRRETNTGWTLDTEHFQVWTDHSLEGAALVGKKLETLHELWSRLFVRYYLTEAQVLSLFDARSRAFAPRPMQHKVVVFRTRAGYNEALRSQAPQIEITGGMYLGDRRTAYFFFHDLPEGADLEKALDVTTVYHEATHQLFYELGRVVPTAGRRSNFWVIEGAAMYMETLRREGDFLVLGGIDTPRMIAARFRRLQDDFYIPLREFTAMTMDDWQSDPRIGAIYSQAAGITNFLMHHEGGKYREVLVQCLSAVYRGTDTPDLLARLTGRSFTGLDEEYLQYLKAMPPLPPMRLESR
;
A
#
# COMPACT_ATOMS: atom_id res chain seq x y z
N MET A 1 -1.76 27.02 19.35
CA MET A 1 -0.94 25.98 18.70
C MET A 1 -1.21 26.08 17.23
N ASP A 2 -0.31 26.74 16.53
CA ASP A 2 -0.46 27.12 15.12
C ASP A 2 -0.39 25.90 14.21
N LEU A 3 -1.40 25.76 13.34
CA LEU A 3 -1.43 24.72 12.30
C LEU A 3 -0.41 25.04 11.19
N PRO A 4 0.36 24.05 10.69
CA PRO A 4 1.30 24.26 9.60
C PRO A 4 0.60 24.59 8.27
N ALA A 5 1.33 25.29 7.39
CA ALA A 5 0.92 25.82 6.08
C ALA A 5 0.44 24.79 5.01
N LEU A 6 0.17 23.53 5.39
CA LEU A 6 -0.17 22.42 4.49
C LEU A 6 -1.61 22.48 3.93
N VAL A 7 -2.51 23.28 4.51
CA VAL A 7 -3.91 23.42 4.05
C VAL A 7 -4.02 24.30 2.78
N ARG A 8 -2.96 25.02 2.39
CA ARG A 8 -3.03 25.97 1.25
C ARG A 8 -3.05 25.31 -0.13
N GLY A 9 -2.59 24.05 -0.26
CA GLY A 9 -2.47 23.35 -1.55
C GLY A 9 -3.78 22.76 -2.09
N LEU A 10 -4.73 22.41 -1.23
CA LEU A 10 -6.00 21.76 -1.62
C LEU A 10 -7.09 22.73 -2.12
N PHE A 11 -6.85 24.05 -2.05
CA PHE A 11 -7.83 25.10 -2.40
C PHE A 11 -7.36 26.03 -3.54
N ALA A 12 -6.30 25.70 -4.27
CA ALA A 12 -5.77 26.56 -5.34
C ALA A 12 -6.15 26.09 -6.75
N VAL A 13 -7.44 25.86 -7.02
CA VAL A 13 -7.95 25.96 -8.41
C VAL A 13 -8.27 27.43 -8.64
N ARG A 14 -7.30 28.17 -9.19
CA ARG A 14 -7.50 29.57 -9.60
C ARG A 14 -8.48 29.61 -10.77
N ASN A 15 -9.68 30.14 -10.54
CA ASN A 15 -10.56 30.65 -11.58
C ASN A 15 -9.81 31.68 -12.44
N ARG A 16 -9.65 31.41 -13.74
CA ARG A 16 -9.22 32.44 -14.70
C ARG A 16 -10.45 33.21 -15.20
N PRO A 17 -10.40 34.55 -15.26
CA PRO A 17 -11.42 35.33 -15.94
C PRO A 17 -11.23 35.24 -17.47
N PHE A 18 -12.34 35.01 -18.17
CA PHE A 18 -12.47 35.11 -19.62
C PHE A 18 -12.06 36.49 -20.13
N ARG A 19 -11.30 36.54 -21.25
CA ARG A 19 -11.28 37.72 -22.13
C ARG A 19 -11.13 37.32 -23.60
N LYS A 20 -12.23 37.59 -24.32
CA LYS A 20 -12.44 37.95 -25.74
C LYS A 20 -11.75 37.12 -26.84
N LEU A 21 -12.61 36.37 -27.54
CA LEU A 21 -12.47 35.95 -28.93
C LEU A 21 -12.30 37.17 -29.85
N ASP A 22 -11.30 37.13 -30.73
CA ASP A 22 -11.30 37.85 -32.00
C ASP A 22 -11.24 36.82 -33.13
N TYR A 23 -12.22 36.92 -34.02
CA TYR A 23 -12.47 36.08 -35.17
C TYR A 23 -11.67 36.64 -36.37
N LYS A 24 -10.92 35.79 -37.09
CA LYS A 24 -10.47 36.10 -38.45
C LYS A 24 -10.62 34.87 -39.35
N GLU A 25 -11.39 35.07 -40.41
CA GLU A 25 -11.61 34.19 -41.56
C GLU A 25 -10.39 34.09 -42.48
N GLY A 26 -10.36 33.01 -43.26
CA GLY A 26 -9.52 32.79 -44.44
C GLY A 26 -8.75 31.48 -44.32
N ASP A 27 -8.71 30.57 -45.28
CA ASP A 27 -9.33 30.50 -46.60
C ASP A 27 -9.26 29.03 -47.07
N LYS A 28 -9.98 28.72 -48.13
CA LYS A 28 -10.20 27.40 -48.75
C LYS A 28 -8.96 26.79 -49.42
N GLN A 29 -9.08 25.48 -49.68
CA GLN A 29 -8.50 24.63 -50.75
C GLN A 29 -7.71 23.44 -50.19
N GLU A 30 -7.66 22.24 -50.75
CA GLU A 30 -8.35 21.51 -51.82
C GLU A 30 -7.94 20.03 -51.61
N THR A 31 -8.85 19.08 -51.78
CA THR A 31 -8.53 17.64 -51.87
C THR A 31 -8.11 17.26 -53.28
N PRO A 32 -7.33 16.18 -53.44
CA PRO A 32 -7.80 15.16 -54.38
C PRO A 32 -7.65 13.70 -53.91
N HIS A 33 -8.40 12.88 -54.64
CA HIS A 33 -8.85 11.50 -54.43
C HIS A 33 -7.83 10.43 -54.93
N PRO A 34 -8.14 9.11 -54.93
CA PRO A 34 -7.24 8.04 -54.48
C PRO A 34 -6.59 7.20 -55.58
N GLY A 35 -5.44 6.59 -55.26
CA GLY A 35 -4.75 5.61 -56.10
C GLY A 35 -4.88 4.17 -55.58
N ARG A 36 -5.53 3.32 -56.38
CA ARG A 36 -5.57 1.85 -56.27
C ARG A 36 -4.18 1.25 -56.54
N ILE A 37 -3.71 0.29 -55.73
CA ILE A 37 -2.82 -0.80 -56.19
C ILE A 37 -3.21 -2.15 -55.58
N ARG A 38 -3.03 -3.19 -56.41
CA ARG A 38 -3.60 -4.54 -56.43
C ARG A 38 -3.00 -5.54 -55.42
N ARG A 39 -3.89 -6.46 -55.00
CA ARG A 39 -3.75 -7.93 -54.85
C ARG A 39 -2.34 -8.54 -54.84
N ARG A 40 -2.03 -9.30 -53.79
CA ARG A 40 -1.43 -10.65 -53.92
C ARG A 40 -2.12 -11.63 -52.95
N PHE A 41 -2.82 -12.58 -53.57
CA PHE A 41 -3.29 -13.81 -52.95
C PHE A 41 -2.08 -14.72 -52.66
N ILE A 42 -1.98 -15.24 -51.44
CA ILE A 42 -1.24 -16.47 -51.16
C ILE A 42 -2.26 -17.47 -50.61
N ARG A 43 -2.57 -18.47 -51.43
CA ARG A 43 -3.26 -19.70 -51.03
C ARG A 43 -2.31 -20.50 -50.14
N CYS A 44 -2.76 -20.89 -48.96
CA CYS A 44 -2.26 -22.07 -48.27
C CYS A 44 -3.45 -22.95 -47.91
N SER A 45 -3.53 -24.09 -48.60
CA SER A 45 -4.52 -25.14 -48.45
C SER A 45 -4.07 -26.09 -47.35
N ILE A 46 -4.85 -26.22 -46.28
CA ILE A 46 -4.76 -27.33 -45.32
C ILE A 46 -6.14 -27.98 -45.27
N GLY A 47 -6.17 -29.26 -45.66
CA GLY A 47 -7.38 -30.07 -45.75
C GLY A 47 -7.96 -30.36 -44.37
N TRP A 48 -9.28 -30.23 -44.28
CA TRP A 48 -10.08 -30.71 -43.17
C TRP A 48 -10.52 -32.14 -43.49
N GLY A 49 -10.05 -33.10 -42.70
CA GLY A 49 -10.53 -34.47 -42.71
C GLY A 49 -11.70 -34.61 -41.74
N ASP A 50 -12.87 -34.96 -42.27
CA ASP A 50 -14.06 -35.34 -41.53
C ASP A 50 -13.84 -36.66 -40.75
N THR A 51 -13.86 -36.59 -39.41
CA THR A 51 -14.23 -37.73 -38.56
C THR A 51 -15.07 -37.23 -37.38
N ALA A 52 -16.36 -37.00 -37.63
CA ALA A 52 -17.33 -36.69 -36.60
C ALA A 52 -17.72 -37.97 -35.81
N LEU A 53 -17.07 -38.21 -34.68
CA LEU A 53 -17.57 -39.12 -33.65
C LEU A 53 -18.76 -38.47 -32.94
N ARG A 54 -19.98 -38.94 -33.22
CA ARG A 54 -21.18 -38.55 -32.46
C ARG A 54 -21.19 -39.24 -31.09
N PRO A 55 -21.14 -38.52 -29.96
CA PRO A 55 -21.30 -39.15 -28.65
C PRO A 55 -22.76 -39.61 -28.46
N SER A 56 -22.94 -40.78 -27.84
CA SER A 56 -24.25 -41.35 -27.59
C SER A 56 -25.11 -40.43 -26.70
N ARG A 57 -26.42 -40.37 -26.96
CA ARG A 57 -27.41 -39.58 -26.19
C ARG A 57 -27.38 -39.87 -24.68
N LYS A 58 -26.87 -41.03 -24.25
CA LYS A 58 -26.72 -41.41 -22.82
C LYS A 58 -25.50 -40.76 -22.14
N LEU A 59 -24.51 -40.29 -22.90
CA LEU A 59 -23.33 -39.60 -22.36
C LEU A 59 -23.63 -38.10 -22.14
N LEU A 60 -24.40 -37.49 -23.05
CA LEU A 60 -24.85 -36.10 -22.94
C LEU A 60 -25.83 -35.89 -21.77
N SER A 61 -26.70 -36.87 -21.47
CA SER A 61 -27.61 -36.78 -20.32
C SER A 61 -26.90 -36.92 -18.97
N LYS A 62 -25.83 -37.73 -18.90
CA LYS A 62 -25.00 -37.88 -17.69
C LYS A 62 -24.08 -36.67 -17.45
N LEU A 63 -23.55 -36.07 -18.52
CA LEU A 63 -22.77 -34.83 -18.44
C LEU A 63 -23.64 -33.62 -18.07
N ALA A 64 -24.89 -33.55 -18.56
CA ALA A 64 -25.83 -32.50 -18.17
C ALA A 64 -26.29 -32.62 -16.70
N LEU A 65 -26.47 -33.85 -16.18
CA LEU A 65 -26.78 -34.07 -14.77
C LEU A 65 -25.57 -33.76 -13.87
N ALA A 66 -24.35 -34.14 -14.27
CA ALA A 66 -23.12 -33.80 -13.54
C ALA A 66 -22.82 -32.30 -13.57
N ALA A 67 -23.08 -31.61 -14.71
CA ALA A 67 -22.96 -30.17 -14.83
C ALA A 67 -24.04 -29.42 -14.01
N MET A 68 -25.27 -29.95 -13.93
CA MET A 68 -26.30 -29.38 -13.04
C MET A 68 -26.02 -29.64 -11.55
N SER A 69 -25.43 -30.78 -11.18
CA SER A 69 -24.97 -31.02 -9.80
C SER A 69 -23.75 -30.14 -9.43
N LEU A 70 -22.86 -29.86 -10.38
CA LEU A 70 -21.75 -28.92 -10.20
C LEU A 70 -22.19 -27.45 -10.19
N LEU A 71 -23.22 -27.08 -10.96
CA LEU A 71 -23.84 -25.74 -10.87
C LEU A 71 -24.69 -25.57 -9.60
N ALA A 72 -25.40 -26.61 -9.14
CA ALA A 72 -26.13 -26.57 -7.88
C ALA A 72 -25.19 -26.48 -6.67
N ALA A 73 -24.01 -27.12 -6.73
CA ALA A 73 -22.96 -26.96 -5.72
C ALA A 73 -22.28 -25.57 -5.75
N TRP A 74 -22.31 -24.87 -6.89
CA TRP A 74 -21.81 -23.49 -7.02
C TRP A 74 -22.81 -22.41 -6.60
N VAL A 75 -24.12 -22.73 -6.54
CA VAL A 75 -25.18 -21.74 -6.27
C VAL A 75 -25.70 -21.79 -4.82
N THR A 76 -25.20 -22.69 -3.96
CA THR A 76 -25.60 -22.70 -2.53
C THR A 76 -24.44 -22.77 -1.52
N ALA A 77 -23.26 -22.25 -1.86
CA ALA A 77 -22.26 -21.93 -0.84
C ALA A 77 -22.66 -20.60 -0.16
N ARG A 78 -23.51 -20.72 0.87
CA ARG A 78 -23.89 -19.63 1.78
C ARG A 78 -22.68 -18.83 2.28
N PRO A 79 -22.83 -17.53 2.57
CA PRO A 79 -21.81 -16.71 3.24
C PRO A 79 -21.59 -17.04 4.73
N ALA A 80 -22.15 -18.14 5.25
CA ALA A 80 -22.23 -18.43 6.70
C ALA A 80 -20.88 -18.73 7.36
N ASN A 81 -19.87 -19.24 6.64
CA ASN A 81 -18.55 -19.56 7.23
C ASN A 81 -17.74 -18.32 7.60
N GLY A 82 -18.12 -17.18 7.01
CA GLY A 82 -17.38 -15.96 7.14
C GLY A 82 -17.48 -15.28 8.49
N ASP A 83 -18.70 -15.27 9.01
CA ASP A 83 -19.01 -14.68 10.30
C ASP A 83 -18.48 -15.56 11.45
N GLU A 84 -18.42 -16.88 11.24
CA GLU A 84 -17.89 -17.82 12.22
C GLU A 84 -16.40 -17.60 12.50
N LEU A 85 -15.59 -17.38 11.45
CA LEU A 85 -14.16 -17.12 11.60
C LEU A 85 -13.90 -15.78 12.30
N VAL A 86 -14.64 -14.73 11.93
CA VAL A 86 -14.56 -13.41 12.60
C VAL A 86 -14.99 -13.53 14.05
N ALA A 87 -16.06 -14.28 14.33
CA ALA A 87 -16.50 -14.56 15.70
C ALA A 87 -15.46 -15.38 16.48
N ALA A 88 -14.78 -16.34 15.85
CA ALA A 88 -13.71 -17.11 16.47
C ALA A 88 -12.51 -16.21 16.84
N VAL A 89 -12.12 -15.29 15.96
CA VAL A 89 -11.10 -14.28 16.26
C VAL A 89 -11.51 -13.45 17.47
N ARG A 90 -12.75 -12.93 17.50
CA ARG A 90 -13.27 -12.16 18.64
C ARG A 90 -13.22 -12.95 19.95
N ARG A 91 -13.66 -14.21 19.94
CA ARG A 91 -13.60 -15.09 21.13
C ARG A 91 -12.17 -15.30 21.62
N LYS A 92 -11.20 -15.48 20.73
CA LYS A 92 -9.78 -15.61 21.11
C LYS A 92 -9.24 -14.33 21.74
N PHE A 93 -9.59 -13.16 21.20
CA PHE A 93 -9.20 -11.88 21.80
C PHE A 93 -9.82 -11.66 23.18
N GLU A 94 -11.08 -12.03 23.37
CA GLU A 94 -11.74 -11.89 24.69
C GLU A 94 -11.12 -12.81 25.73
N ALA A 95 -10.94 -14.10 25.40
CA ALA A 95 -10.27 -15.04 26.31
C ALA A 95 -8.83 -14.63 26.62
N TYR A 96 -8.12 -14.05 25.66
CA TYR A 96 -6.78 -13.52 25.89
C TYR A 96 -6.81 -12.29 26.82
N ARG A 97 -7.80 -11.39 26.66
CA ARG A 97 -8.02 -10.25 27.55
C ARG A 97 -8.24 -10.68 28.99
N GLU A 98 -9.10 -11.67 29.21
CA GLU A 98 -9.35 -12.24 30.55
C GLU A 98 -8.06 -12.75 31.19
N LYS A 99 -7.26 -13.53 30.45
CA LYS A 99 -5.96 -14.05 30.94
C LYS A 99 -4.94 -12.94 31.26
N LEU A 100 -4.92 -11.86 30.49
CA LEU A 100 -4.06 -10.72 30.80
C LEU A 100 -4.54 -9.98 32.05
N GLU A 101 -5.86 -9.84 32.24
CA GLU A 101 -6.41 -9.22 33.45
C GLU A 101 -6.07 -10.06 34.69
N GLU A 102 -6.23 -11.38 34.63
CA GLU A 102 -5.82 -12.29 35.70
C GLU A 102 -4.32 -12.16 36.04
N LEU A 103 -3.46 -11.99 35.04
CA LEU A 103 -2.03 -11.78 35.25
C LEU A 103 -1.75 -10.40 35.88
N ALA A 104 -2.49 -9.37 35.49
CA ALA A 104 -2.35 -8.03 36.07
C ALA A 104 -2.78 -8.01 37.54
N ASP A 105 -3.89 -8.67 37.88
CA ASP A 105 -4.38 -8.82 39.25
C ASP A 105 -3.37 -9.59 40.11
N TRP A 106 -2.75 -10.64 39.56
CA TRP A 106 -1.65 -11.35 40.22
C TRP A 106 -0.45 -10.43 40.45
N CYS A 107 -0.07 -9.59 39.48
CA CYS A 107 1.00 -8.61 39.65
C CYS A 107 0.71 -7.63 40.79
N GLU A 108 -0.53 -7.14 40.92
CA GLU A 108 -0.92 -6.25 42.03
C GLU A 108 -0.84 -6.94 43.38
N ALA A 109 -1.28 -8.19 43.47
CA ALA A 109 -1.18 -8.99 44.70
C ALA A 109 0.28 -9.20 45.15
N GLU A 110 1.22 -9.30 44.20
CA GLU A 110 2.66 -9.40 44.43
C GLU A 110 3.35 -8.04 44.61
N GLY A 111 2.61 -6.92 44.58
CA GLY A 111 3.16 -5.57 44.73
C GLY A 111 3.93 -5.06 43.49
N LEU A 112 3.68 -5.63 42.32
CA LEU A 112 4.33 -5.32 41.04
C LEU A 112 3.50 -4.34 40.20
N SER A 113 3.44 -3.06 40.61
CA SER A 113 2.58 -2.06 39.96
C SER A 113 2.91 -1.80 38.48
N GLU A 114 4.19 -1.64 38.12
CA GLU A 114 4.60 -1.39 36.72
C GLU A 114 4.28 -2.60 35.81
N PRO A 115 4.62 -3.86 36.18
CA PRO A 115 4.13 -5.04 35.47
C PRO A 115 2.61 -5.12 35.30
N ALA A 116 1.83 -4.78 36.34
CA ALA A 116 0.37 -4.78 36.25
C ALA A 116 -0.14 -3.74 35.23
N GLU A 117 0.36 -2.51 35.31
CA GLU A 117 0.02 -1.43 34.37
C GLU A 117 0.38 -1.80 32.94
N ARG A 118 1.59 -2.34 32.71
CA ARG A 118 2.03 -2.78 31.39
C ARG A 118 1.17 -3.92 30.85
N THR A 119 0.76 -4.86 31.70
CA THR A 119 -0.08 -6.00 31.34
C THR A 119 -1.48 -5.53 30.90
N ARG A 120 -2.11 -4.62 31.66
CA ARG A 120 -3.43 -4.04 31.30
C ARG A 120 -3.38 -3.14 30.08
N ALA A 121 -2.29 -2.38 29.91
CA ALA A 121 -2.13 -1.47 28.79
C ALA A 121 -1.88 -2.16 27.44
N TRP A 122 -1.57 -3.47 27.43
CA TRP A 122 -1.18 -4.18 26.22
C TRP A 122 -2.31 -4.34 25.20
N LEU A 123 -3.51 -4.70 25.65
CA LEU A 123 -4.69 -4.81 24.79
C LEU A 123 -5.43 -3.48 24.70
N GLN A 124 -4.79 -2.49 24.07
CA GLN A 124 -5.49 -1.26 23.71
C GLN A 124 -6.62 -1.56 22.71
N PRO A 125 -7.75 -0.82 22.78
CA PRO A 125 -8.80 -0.93 21.77
C PRO A 125 -8.20 -0.69 20.38
N VAL A 126 -8.39 -1.64 19.46
CA VAL A 126 -8.00 -1.44 18.07
C VAL A 126 -8.91 -0.35 17.50
N PRO A 127 -8.38 0.82 17.10
CA PRO A 127 -9.23 1.89 16.61
C PRO A 127 -9.90 1.44 15.31
N GLU A 128 -11.20 1.68 15.19
CA GLU A 128 -11.98 1.19 14.04
C GLU A 128 -11.68 1.95 12.74
N ASP A 129 -11.03 3.12 12.83
CA ASP A 129 -10.78 4.05 11.73
C ASP A 129 -9.39 3.95 11.09
N ARG A 130 -8.50 3.15 11.68
CA ARG A 130 -7.11 3.03 11.23
C ARG A 130 -6.61 1.60 11.34
N LEU A 131 -5.64 1.28 10.51
CA LEU A 131 -4.96 0.00 10.50
C LEU A 131 -3.61 0.20 11.19
N LEU A 132 -3.44 -0.51 12.30
CA LEU A 132 -2.20 -0.53 13.08
C LEU A 132 -1.39 -1.76 12.66
N VAL A 133 -0.18 -1.53 12.16
CA VAL A 133 0.78 -2.58 11.82
C VAL A 133 1.98 -2.47 12.76
N PRO A 134 2.22 -3.47 13.61
CA PRO A 134 3.36 -3.45 14.52
C PRO A 134 4.67 -3.38 13.74
N ILE A 135 5.58 -2.54 14.22
CA ILE A 135 6.96 -2.50 13.77
C ILE A 135 7.68 -3.66 14.46
N LEU A 136 8.07 -4.66 13.68
CA LEU A 136 8.67 -5.87 14.23
C LEU A 136 10.13 -5.62 14.63
N PRO A 137 10.58 -6.10 15.80
CA PRO A 137 11.97 -5.96 16.21
C PRO A 137 12.89 -6.72 15.24
N ILE A 138 14.05 -6.13 14.95
CA ILE A 138 15.11 -6.76 14.15
C ILE A 138 15.90 -7.73 15.02
N LYS A 139 16.24 -7.34 16.25
CA LYS A 139 16.99 -8.17 17.20
C LYS A 139 16.10 -9.28 17.76
N MET A 140 16.63 -10.49 17.81
CA MET A 140 15.96 -11.65 18.40
C MET A 140 16.06 -11.62 19.94
N GLY A 141 15.06 -12.15 20.64
CA GLY A 141 15.06 -12.32 22.09
C GLY A 141 14.79 -11.05 22.89
N GLY A 142 13.99 -10.12 22.35
CA GLY A 142 13.74 -8.81 22.97
C GLY A 142 12.94 -8.84 24.29
N ASP A 143 12.19 -9.91 24.57
CA ASP A 143 11.28 -10.01 25.71
C ASP A 143 11.90 -10.75 26.92
N ALA A 144 13.17 -10.50 27.21
CA ALA A 144 13.86 -11.08 28.37
C ALA A 144 13.75 -10.17 29.60
N PRO A 145 13.64 -10.72 30.83
CA PRO A 145 13.73 -9.93 32.04
C PRO A 145 15.12 -9.27 32.16
N PRO A 146 15.23 -8.07 32.77
CA PRO A 146 16.51 -7.49 33.17
C PRO A 146 17.33 -8.48 34.03
N ASP A 147 18.66 -8.43 33.91
CA ASP A 147 19.55 -9.36 34.63
C ASP A 147 19.37 -9.28 36.16
N ASP A 148 19.17 -8.07 36.65
CA ASP A 148 18.95 -7.71 38.06
C ASP A 148 17.49 -7.81 38.52
N ALA A 149 16.57 -8.28 37.66
CA ALA A 149 15.16 -8.42 38.01
C ALA A 149 14.93 -9.38 39.19
N SER A 150 14.00 -9.01 40.07
CA SER A 150 13.58 -9.82 41.21
C SER A 150 12.95 -11.15 40.75
N PRO A 151 12.88 -12.17 41.63
CA PRO A 151 12.21 -13.44 41.30
C PRO A 151 10.77 -13.27 40.81
N SER A 152 9.96 -12.43 41.47
CA SER A 152 8.57 -12.18 41.08
C SER A 152 8.46 -11.47 39.73
N VAL A 153 9.39 -10.54 39.40
CA VAL A 153 9.43 -9.92 38.06
C VAL A 153 9.85 -10.94 37.00
N LYS A 154 10.80 -11.84 37.30
CA LYS A 154 11.18 -12.93 36.39
C LYS A 154 10.01 -13.89 36.15
N GLU A 155 9.24 -14.20 37.19
CA GLU A 155 8.02 -15.00 37.07
C GLU A 155 6.94 -14.29 36.23
N TRP A 156 6.75 -12.98 36.42
CA TRP A 156 5.88 -12.18 35.55
C TRP A 156 6.29 -12.28 34.08
N TYR A 157 7.57 -12.04 33.74
CA TYR A 157 8.07 -12.16 32.37
C TYR A 157 7.80 -13.55 31.78
N GLN A 158 7.95 -14.62 32.57
CA GLN A 158 7.65 -15.98 32.13
C GLN A 158 6.18 -16.18 31.83
N LYS A 159 5.27 -15.79 32.74
CA LYS A 159 3.81 -15.89 32.53
C LYS A 159 3.35 -15.03 31.36
N TRP A 160 3.81 -13.79 31.31
CA TRP A 160 3.56 -12.83 30.24
C TRP A 160 3.94 -13.37 28.86
N THR A 161 5.17 -13.88 28.74
CA THR A 161 5.67 -14.44 27.48
C THR A 161 4.93 -15.71 27.10
N ALA A 162 4.55 -16.56 28.07
CA ALA A 162 3.77 -17.77 27.80
C ALA A 162 2.38 -17.44 27.25
N LEU A 163 1.67 -16.47 27.84
CA LEU A 163 0.36 -16.02 27.36
C LEU A 163 0.44 -15.44 25.95
N ARG A 164 1.45 -14.61 25.68
CA ARG A 164 1.67 -14.03 24.35
C ARG A 164 1.98 -15.09 23.29
N ARG A 165 2.83 -16.06 23.60
CA ARG A 165 3.11 -17.20 22.69
C ARG A 165 1.88 -18.05 22.42
N GLU A 166 1.07 -18.33 23.44
CA GLU A 166 -0.19 -19.05 23.27
C GLU A 166 -1.12 -18.29 22.30
N GLN A 167 -1.27 -16.98 22.49
CA GLN A 167 -2.09 -16.14 21.62
C GLN A 167 -1.54 -16.09 20.19
N ALA A 168 -0.22 -16.02 20.01
CA ALA A 168 0.40 -16.05 18.68
C ALA A 168 0.06 -17.35 17.91
N GLU A 169 0.15 -18.50 18.59
CA GLU A 169 -0.18 -19.81 18.00
C GLU A 169 -1.68 -19.92 17.65
N ASP A 170 -2.56 -19.43 18.52
CA ASP A 170 -4.00 -19.38 18.27
C ASP A 170 -4.35 -18.53 17.05
N LEU A 171 -3.77 -17.33 16.97
CA LEU A 171 -3.95 -16.43 15.82
C LEU A 171 -3.35 -17.03 14.54
N PHE A 172 -2.21 -17.70 14.61
CA PHE A 172 -1.61 -18.36 13.45
C PHE A 172 -2.45 -19.55 12.97
N ALA A 173 -3.07 -20.31 13.88
CA ALA A 173 -4.03 -21.35 13.52
C ALA A 173 -5.25 -20.77 12.79
N LEU A 174 -5.82 -19.66 13.29
CA LEU A 174 -6.91 -18.94 12.62
C LEU A 174 -6.48 -18.38 11.26
N ALA A 175 -5.25 -17.86 11.14
CA ALA A 175 -4.69 -17.36 9.88
C ALA A 175 -4.62 -18.46 8.82
N ARG A 176 -4.13 -19.65 9.18
CA ARG A 176 -4.13 -20.82 8.29
C ARG A 176 -5.54 -21.25 7.89
N GLY A 177 -6.51 -21.16 8.80
CA GLY A 177 -7.93 -21.38 8.52
C GLY A 177 -8.48 -20.36 7.51
N ALA A 178 -8.20 -19.07 7.72
CA ALA A 178 -8.61 -17.97 6.86
C ALA A 178 -8.12 -18.13 5.42
N VAL A 179 -6.82 -18.43 5.24
CA VAL A 179 -6.21 -18.66 3.93
C VAL A 179 -6.86 -19.84 3.20
N ARG A 180 -7.17 -20.95 3.88
CA ARG A 180 -7.87 -22.10 3.27
C ARG A 180 -9.30 -21.80 2.84
N GLN A 181 -9.91 -20.76 3.40
CA GLN A 181 -11.23 -20.27 3.03
C GLN A 181 -11.17 -19.14 1.98
N GLY A 182 -10.00 -18.89 1.37
CA GLY A 182 -9.82 -17.82 0.39
C GLY A 182 -9.76 -16.40 0.98
N ARG A 183 -9.62 -16.26 2.31
CA ARG A 183 -9.62 -14.98 3.04
C ARG A 183 -8.20 -14.52 3.37
N ALA A 184 -7.43 -14.21 2.35
CA ALA A 184 -6.00 -13.95 2.49
C ALA A 184 -5.65 -12.68 3.28
N GLY A 185 -6.36 -11.57 3.10
CA GLY A 185 -6.13 -10.35 3.86
C GLY A 185 -6.39 -10.56 5.35
N LEU A 186 -7.49 -11.24 5.71
CA LEU A 186 -7.73 -11.64 7.11
C LEU A 186 -6.61 -12.55 7.63
N ALA A 187 -6.13 -13.50 6.82
CA ALA A 187 -5.04 -14.36 7.24
C ALA A 187 -3.74 -13.60 7.51
N LEU A 188 -3.39 -12.64 6.65
CA LEU A 188 -2.20 -11.81 6.85
C LEU A 188 -2.35 -10.87 8.04
N ASP A 189 -3.53 -10.27 8.24
CA ASP A 189 -3.82 -9.48 9.44
C ASP A 189 -3.61 -10.30 10.72
N LEU A 190 -4.12 -11.53 10.73
CA LEU A 190 -3.94 -12.45 11.86
C LEU A 190 -2.48 -12.87 12.04
N ALA A 191 -1.74 -13.09 10.95
CA ALA A 191 -0.32 -13.42 10.98
C ALA A 191 0.53 -12.26 11.53
N VAL A 192 0.23 -11.02 11.15
CA VAL A 192 0.89 -9.81 11.68
C VAL A 192 0.57 -9.62 13.16
N ARG A 193 -0.70 -9.79 13.57
CA ARG A 193 -1.10 -9.75 14.99
C ARG A 193 -0.41 -10.86 15.79
N ALA A 194 -0.27 -12.05 15.24
CA ALA A 194 0.47 -13.14 15.87
C ALA A 194 1.96 -12.78 16.06
N LEU A 195 2.58 -12.08 15.10
CA LEU A 195 3.96 -11.57 15.25
C LEU A 195 4.10 -10.42 16.25
N HIS A 196 3.04 -9.66 16.51
CA HIS A 196 3.04 -8.72 17.63
C HIS A 196 3.16 -9.45 18.96
N GLU A 197 2.48 -10.60 19.09
CA GLU A 197 2.51 -11.39 20.32
C GLU A 197 3.78 -12.23 20.46
N ASP A 198 4.23 -12.88 19.39
CA ASP A 198 5.53 -13.56 19.36
C ASP A 198 6.40 -13.04 18.21
N PRO A 199 7.22 -12.01 18.47
CA PRO A 199 8.10 -11.44 17.45
C PRO A 199 9.15 -12.41 16.92
N ASP A 200 9.46 -13.49 17.63
CA ASP A 200 10.46 -14.48 17.23
C ASP A 200 9.83 -15.75 16.63
N HIS A 201 8.52 -15.73 16.34
CA HIS A 201 7.84 -16.85 15.74
C HIS A 201 8.35 -17.11 14.32
N GLU A 202 9.20 -18.13 14.17
CA GLU A 202 9.98 -18.35 12.95
C GLU A 202 9.10 -18.63 11.71
N ALA A 203 8.05 -19.46 11.84
CA ALA A 203 7.18 -19.74 10.70
C ALA A 203 6.46 -18.48 10.18
N LEU A 204 6.00 -17.61 11.07
CA LEU A 204 5.39 -16.33 10.72
C LEU A 204 6.42 -15.38 10.11
N ARG A 205 7.63 -15.27 10.67
CA ARG A 205 8.73 -14.48 10.09
C ARG A 205 9.04 -14.88 8.65
N ARG A 206 9.04 -16.19 8.36
CA ARG A 206 9.25 -16.72 7.00
C ARG A 206 8.13 -16.33 6.02
N ILE A 207 6.88 -16.22 6.47
CA ILE A 207 5.75 -15.75 5.63
C ILE A 207 6.05 -14.36 5.07
N PHE A 208 6.67 -13.49 5.88
CA PHE A 208 7.05 -12.13 5.49
C PHE A 208 8.48 -12.03 4.94
N GLY A 209 9.12 -13.16 4.61
CA GLY A 209 10.43 -13.17 3.94
C GLY A 209 11.65 -13.01 4.85
N TYR A 210 11.46 -13.03 6.17
CA TYR A 210 12.58 -12.97 7.13
C TYR A 210 13.16 -14.35 7.44
N GLN A 211 14.45 -14.38 7.73
CA GLN A 211 15.19 -15.52 8.23
C GLN A 211 16.15 -15.09 9.35
N PRO A 212 16.48 -15.98 10.29
CA PRO A 212 17.45 -15.66 11.33
C PRO A 212 18.85 -15.57 10.74
N TYR A 213 19.58 -14.51 11.09
CA TYR A 213 20.97 -14.32 10.72
C TYR A 213 21.69 -13.49 11.79
N ALA A 214 22.75 -14.06 12.38
CA ALA A 214 23.58 -13.38 13.39
C ALA A 214 22.79 -12.77 14.58
N GLY A 215 21.74 -13.44 15.05
CA GLY A 215 20.90 -12.97 16.17
C GLY A 215 19.86 -11.92 15.78
N GLU A 216 19.63 -11.72 14.48
CA GLU A 216 18.67 -10.76 13.93
C GLU A 216 17.77 -11.41 12.88
N TRP A 217 16.55 -10.88 12.73
CA TRP A 217 15.65 -11.19 11.63
C TRP A 217 16.01 -10.34 10.42
N ARG A 218 16.39 -11.00 9.33
CA ARG A 218 16.86 -10.35 8.10
C ARG A 218 16.18 -10.91 6.87
N THR A 219 15.95 -10.09 5.86
CA THR A 219 15.50 -10.58 4.55
C THR A 219 16.63 -11.32 3.82
N ARG A 220 16.28 -12.07 2.77
CA ARG A 220 17.30 -12.74 1.94
C ARG A 220 18.28 -11.75 1.31
N TYR A 221 17.77 -10.58 0.88
CA TYR A 221 18.59 -9.52 0.30
C TYR A 221 19.59 -8.97 1.32
N GLU A 222 19.13 -8.63 2.53
CA GLU A 222 19.99 -8.12 3.60
C GLU A 222 21.10 -9.11 3.95
N VAL A 223 20.77 -10.40 4.09
CA VAL A 223 21.78 -11.45 4.33
C VAL A 223 22.82 -11.51 3.21
N GLY A 224 22.40 -11.32 1.96
CA GLY A 224 23.32 -11.20 0.83
C GLY A 224 24.30 -10.04 0.96
N ARG A 225 23.81 -8.84 1.33
CA ARG A 225 24.64 -7.64 1.54
C ARG A 225 25.58 -7.79 2.72
N LEU A 226 25.09 -8.32 3.85
CA LEU A 226 25.88 -8.57 5.06
C LEU A 226 27.03 -9.56 4.80
N ARG A 227 26.78 -10.64 4.06
CA ARG A 227 27.81 -11.60 3.64
C ARG A 227 28.85 -10.99 2.70
N ALA A 228 28.47 -9.98 1.93
CA ALA A 228 29.40 -9.20 1.11
C ALA A 228 30.22 -8.16 1.92
N GLY A 229 30.13 -8.17 3.25
CA GLY A 229 30.86 -7.25 4.12
C GLY A 229 30.27 -5.83 4.16
N GLN A 230 29.02 -5.66 3.70
CA GLN A 230 28.31 -4.39 3.76
C GLN A 230 27.48 -4.26 5.05
N ILE A 231 27.13 -3.04 5.38
CA ILE A 231 26.21 -2.68 6.46
C ILE A 231 25.24 -1.62 5.93
N TRP A 232 24.00 -1.64 6.42
CA TRP A 232 23.06 -0.55 6.21
C TRP A 232 23.30 0.55 7.24
N ASP A 233 23.56 1.77 6.78
CA ASP A 233 23.52 2.99 7.57
C ASP A 233 22.33 3.84 7.10
N ASP A 234 21.55 4.39 8.03
CA ASP A 234 20.34 5.16 7.71
C ASP A 234 20.60 6.42 6.87
N ARG A 235 21.84 6.93 6.85
CA ARG A 235 22.25 8.10 6.05
C ARG A 235 22.91 7.71 4.75
N PHE A 236 23.54 6.53 4.65
CA PHE A 236 24.38 6.19 3.49
C PHE A 236 23.88 4.97 2.71
N GLY A 237 22.87 4.30 3.23
CA GLY A 237 22.40 3.02 2.75
C GLY A 237 23.43 1.92 2.92
N TRP A 238 23.50 1.00 1.96
CA TRP A 238 24.44 -0.12 1.98
C TRP A 238 25.87 0.29 1.59
N ILE A 239 26.77 0.35 2.58
CA ILE A 239 28.19 0.65 2.38
C ILE A 239 29.08 -0.47 2.94
N PRO A 240 30.33 -0.62 2.47
CA PRO A 240 31.27 -1.54 3.11
C PRO A 240 31.46 -1.19 4.58
N LYS A 241 31.33 -2.16 5.49
CA LYS A 241 31.41 -1.93 6.94
C LYS A 241 32.72 -1.24 7.35
N ALA A 242 33.83 -1.60 6.72
CA ALA A 242 35.14 -1.01 6.96
C ALA A 242 35.23 0.49 6.60
N GLN A 243 34.27 1.01 5.83
CA GLN A 243 34.26 2.41 5.36
C GLN A 243 33.35 3.32 6.19
N LEU A 244 32.51 2.77 7.08
CA LEU A 244 31.52 3.55 7.85
C LEU A 244 32.16 4.76 8.56
N ALA A 245 33.23 4.55 9.32
CA ALA A 245 33.91 5.63 10.05
C ALA A 245 34.44 6.74 9.12
N ARG A 246 34.73 6.45 7.84
CA ARG A 246 35.14 7.47 6.86
C ARG A 246 33.94 8.26 6.36
N PHE A 247 32.84 7.58 6.07
CA PHE A 247 31.59 8.22 5.67
C PHE A 247 31.09 9.19 6.74
N GLU A 248 31.20 8.79 8.01
CA GLU A 248 30.85 9.59 9.18
C GLU A 248 31.71 10.84 9.36
N ARG A 249 32.99 10.77 8.95
CA ARG A 249 33.88 11.94 8.88
C ARG A 249 33.68 12.80 7.62
N GLY A 250 32.63 12.53 6.84
CA GLY A 250 32.37 13.29 5.62
C GLY A 250 33.32 12.96 4.47
N GLU A 251 33.96 11.78 4.46
CA GLU A 251 34.79 11.34 3.35
C GLU A 251 33.98 10.45 2.38
N ARG A 252 34.27 10.53 1.08
CA ARG A 252 33.66 9.71 0.03
C ARG A 252 34.72 9.05 -0.85
N PRO A 253 34.50 7.82 -1.32
CA PRO A 253 35.45 7.13 -2.19
C PRO A 253 35.45 7.75 -3.59
N ALA A 254 36.62 8.22 -4.04
CA ALA A 254 36.86 8.71 -5.40
C ALA A 254 38.16 8.09 -5.92
N GLN A 255 38.07 6.84 -6.38
CA GLN A 255 39.21 5.99 -6.72
C GLN A 255 40.26 6.74 -7.56
N PRO A 256 41.56 6.71 -7.18
CA PRO A 256 42.18 5.92 -6.11
C PRO A 256 42.23 6.62 -4.73
N ARG A 257 41.60 7.77 -4.55
CA ARG A 257 41.69 8.58 -3.32
C ARG A 257 40.35 8.71 -2.60
N TRP A 258 40.39 9.35 -1.44
CA TRP A 258 39.20 9.77 -0.72
C TRP A 258 39.12 11.29 -0.81
N ILE A 259 37.91 11.79 -1.03
CA ILE A 259 37.62 13.22 -1.13
C ILE A 259 36.59 13.58 -0.05
N SER A 260 36.43 14.87 0.24
CA SER A 260 35.34 15.30 1.13
C SER A 260 33.98 15.12 0.45
N ALA A 261 32.93 15.04 1.25
CA ALA A 261 31.55 14.94 0.78
C ALA A 261 31.15 16.19 -0.01
N GLU A 262 31.64 17.38 0.35
CA GLU A 262 31.38 18.60 -0.43
C GLU A 262 32.01 18.53 -1.81
N GLU A 263 33.24 18.00 -1.91
CA GLU A 263 33.95 17.83 -3.17
C GLU A 263 33.29 16.76 -4.07
N ASP A 264 32.84 15.62 -3.50
CA ASP A 264 32.05 14.62 -4.23
C ASP A 264 30.75 15.24 -4.77
N ALA A 265 30.05 15.99 -3.92
CA ALA A 265 28.81 16.66 -4.31
C ALA A 265 29.06 17.72 -5.40
N ARG A 266 30.16 18.49 -5.31
CA ARG A 266 30.54 19.47 -6.34
C ARG A 266 30.80 18.79 -7.68
N ARG A 267 31.61 17.72 -7.71
CA ARG A 267 31.93 16.98 -8.94
C ARG A 267 30.70 16.36 -9.59
N ARG A 268 29.79 15.78 -8.80
CA ARG A 268 28.55 15.18 -9.32
C ARG A 268 27.61 16.21 -9.90
N ARG A 269 27.55 17.42 -9.32
CA ARG A 269 26.82 18.55 -9.91
C ARG A 269 27.43 18.97 -11.25
N GLU A 270 28.75 19.15 -11.30
CA GLU A 270 29.45 19.57 -12.53
C GLU A 270 29.36 18.55 -13.67
N THR A 271 29.33 17.27 -13.34
CA THR A 271 29.25 16.16 -14.32
C THR A 271 27.85 15.64 -14.57
N ASN A 272 26.85 16.16 -13.84
CA ASN A 272 25.46 15.69 -13.86
C ASN A 272 25.30 14.16 -13.68
N THR A 273 26.11 13.56 -12.81
CA THR A 273 26.15 12.09 -12.61
C THR A 273 25.28 11.60 -11.45
N GLY A 274 24.87 12.49 -10.54
CA GLY A 274 24.01 12.16 -9.38
C GLY A 274 24.56 11.04 -8.49
N TRP A 275 23.72 10.53 -7.59
CA TRP A 275 23.94 9.34 -6.77
C TRP A 275 22.92 8.28 -7.14
N THR A 276 23.32 7.01 -7.05
CA THR A 276 22.42 5.86 -7.18
C THR A 276 22.55 5.00 -5.94
N LEU A 277 21.42 4.66 -5.34
CA LEU A 277 21.33 3.79 -4.17
C LEU A 277 20.34 2.68 -4.45
N ASP A 278 20.80 1.45 -4.26
CA ASP A 278 19.98 0.25 -4.41
C ASP A 278 19.52 -0.24 -3.02
N THR A 279 18.23 -0.52 -2.90
CA THR A 279 17.62 -1.25 -1.80
C THR A 279 17.14 -2.62 -2.30
N GLU A 280 16.35 -3.35 -1.51
CA GLU A 280 15.81 -4.65 -1.93
C GLU A 280 14.85 -4.49 -3.12
N HIS A 281 13.93 -3.51 -3.05
CA HIS A 281 12.85 -3.31 -4.01
C HIS A 281 12.97 -2.03 -4.83
N PHE A 282 13.93 -1.15 -4.54
CA PHE A 282 14.06 0.13 -5.25
C PHE A 282 15.49 0.42 -5.70
N GLN A 283 15.57 1.16 -6.80
CA GLN A 283 16.78 1.85 -7.24
C GLN A 283 16.47 3.35 -7.25
N VAL A 284 17.09 4.08 -6.33
CA VAL A 284 16.89 5.52 -6.17
C VAL A 284 18.05 6.26 -6.81
N TRP A 285 17.75 7.05 -7.84
CA TRP A 285 18.68 8.03 -8.38
C TRP A 285 18.31 9.43 -7.87
N THR A 286 19.32 10.24 -7.53
CA THR A 286 19.11 11.65 -7.17
C THR A 286 20.33 12.50 -7.49
N ASP A 287 20.12 13.75 -7.87
CA ASP A 287 21.16 14.79 -7.97
C ASP A 287 21.28 15.63 -6.67
N HIS A 288 20.56 15.26 -5.60
CA HIS A 288 20.58 15.95 -4.32
C HIS A 288 21.77 15.56 -3.43
N SER A 289 21.78 14.33 -2.92
CA SER A 289 22.85 13.79 -2.06
C SER A 289 22.68 12.28 -1.85
N LEU A 290 23.73 11.60 -1.36
CA LEU A 290 23.63 10.20 -0.96
C LEU A 290 22.63 10.00 0.18
N GLU A 291 22.60 10.93 1.11
CA GLU A 291 21.69 10.96 2.26
C GLU A 291 20.24 11.09 1.83
N GLY A 292 19.96 11.90 0.80
CA GLY A 292 18.64 11.99 0.19
C GLY A 292 18.22 10.67 -0.45
N ALA A 293 19.14 9.98 -1.12
CA ALA A 293 18.86 8.67 -1.70
C ALA A 293 18.54 7.62 -0.63
N ALA A 294 19.29 7.61 0.47
CA ALA A 294 19.09 6.67 1.58
C ALA A 294 17.76 6.91 2.31
N LEU A 295 17.43 8.17 2.57
CA LEU A 295 16.15 8.58 3.14
C LEU A 295 14.97 8.10 2.28
N VAL A 296 15.00 8.41 0.98
CA VAL A 296 13.93 8.02 0.05
C VAL A 296 13.82 6.50 -0.04
N GLY A 297 14.95 5.79 -0.17
CA GLY A 297 14.98 4.33 -0.18
C GLY A 297 14.34 3.71 1.06
N LYS A 298 14.66 4.23 2.26
CA LYS A 298 14.06 3.77 3.52
C LYS A 298 12.54 3.97 3.56
N LYS A 299 12.06 5.14 3.13
CA LYS A 299 10.62 5.43 3.07
C LYS A 299 9.90 4.49 2.10
N LEU A 300 10.48 4.26 0.93
CA LEU A 300 9.91 3.38 -0.10
C LEU A 300 9.88 1.91 0.33
N GLU A 301 10.93 1.41 1.02
CA GLU A 301 10.91 0.05 1.59
C GLU A 301 9.82 -0.11 2.65
N THR A 302 9.62 0.90 3.51
CA THR A 302 8.52 0.92 4.49
C THR A 302 7.15 0.85 3.80
N LEU A 303 6.97 1.62 2.72
CA LEU A 303 5.76 1.56 1.91
C LEU A 303 5.56 0.18 1.29
N HIS A 304 6.60 -0.38 0.65
CA HIS A 304 6.54 -1.68 -0.01
C HIS A 304 6.19 -2.81 0.97
N GLU A 305 6.78 -2.79 2.17
CA GLU A 305 6.46 -3.75 3.22
C GLU A 305 4.96 -3.75 3.55
N LEU A 306 4.34 -2.57 3.71
CA LEU A 306 2.90 -2.49 3.98
C LEU A 306 2.04 -2.80 2.77
N TRP A 307 2.40 -2.26 1.61
CA TRP A 307 1.66 -2.47 0.37
C TRP A 307 1.60 -3.95 0.02
N SER A 308 2.72 -4.67 0.12
CA SER A 308 2.81 -6.10 -0.21
C SER A 308 1.92 -6.96 0.69
N ARG A 309 1.78 -6.58 1.97
CA ARG A 309 0.88 -7.22 2.92
C ARG A 309 -0.59 -6.95 2.58
N LEU A 310 -0.97 -5.68 2.45
CA LEU A 310 -2.37 -5.27 2.24
C LEU A 310 -2.91 -5.75 0.89
N PHE A 311 -2.07 -5.76 -0.13
CA PHE A 311 -2.45 -6.09 -1.50
C PHE A 311 -1.89 -7.43 -1.96
N VAL A 312 -1.63 -8.39 -1.05
CA VAL A 312 -1.06 -9.70 -1.42
C VAL A 312 -1.82 -10.41 -2.56
N ARG A 313 -3.16 -10.30 -2.55
CA ARG A 313 -4.05 -10.91 -3.56
C ARG A 313 -4.05 -10.20 -4.90
N TYR A 314 -3.51 -8.98 -4.95
CA TYR A 314 -3.36 -8.23 -6.19
C TYR A 314 -2.32 -8.89 -7.10
N TYR A 315 -1.15 -9.25 -6.54
CA TYR A 315 0.00 -9.74 -7.29
C TYR A 315 0.26 -11.25 -7.13
N LEU A 316 -0.28 -11.91 -6.09
CA LEU A 316 -0.20 -13.37 -5.93
C LEU A 316 -1.53 -14.08 -6.26
N THR A 317 -1.41 -15.28 -6.81
CA THR A 317 -2.53 -16.25 -6.96
C THR A 317 -2.87 -16.92 -5.64
N GLU A 318 -4.04 -17.55 -5.57
CA GLU A 318 -4.54 -18.15 -4.33
C GLU A 318 -3.62 -19.28 -3.86
N ALA A 319 -3.19 -20.10 -4.82
CA ALA A 319 -2.21 -21.16 -4.60
C ALA A 319 -0.87 -20.61 -4.07
N GLN A 320 -0.39 -19.47 -4.59
CA GLN A 320 0.83 -18.84 -4.09
C GLN A 320 0.65 -18.35 -2.65
N VAL A 321 -0.47 -17.70 -2.32
CA VAL A 321 -0.75 -17.28 -0.94
C VAL A 321 -0.86 -18.48 0.00
N LEU A 322 -1.59 -19.53 -0.39
CA LEU A 322 -1.66 -20.79 0.35
C LEU A 322 -0.27 -21.37 0.64
N SER A 323 0.62 -21.31 -0.34
CA SER A 323 1.99 -21.82 -0.21
C SER A 323 2.86 -21.03 0.79
N LEU A 324 2.55 -19.77 1.07
CA LEU A 324 3.24 -18.98 2.11
C LEU A 324 2.97 -19.57 3.49
N PHE A 325 1.76 -20.07 3.72
CA PHE A 325 1.31 -20.62 5.00
C PHE A 325 1.62 -22.12 5.16
N ASP A 326 2.18 -22.77 4.14
CA ASP A 326 2.61 -24.16 4.20
C ASP A 326 4.09 -24.26 4.57
N ALA A 327 4.37 -24.72 5.79
CA ALA A 327 5.72 -24.89 6.31
C ALA A 327 6.59 -25.87 5.49
N ARG A 328 5.99 -26.74 4.66
CA ARG A 328 6.71 -27.67 3.78
C ARG A 328 7.00 -27.09 2.40
N SER A 329 6.36 -25.97 2.06
CA SER A 329 6.59 -25.30 0.79
C SER A 329 7.98 -24.68 0.76
N ARG A 330 8.70 -24.83 -0.35
CA ARG A 330 9.86 -23.97 -0.60
C ARG A 330 9.33 -22.56 -0.78
N ALA A 331 9.80 -21.63 0.04
CA ALA A 331 9.38 -20.24 0.01
C ALA A 331 9.32 -19.73 -1.45
N PHE A 332 8.11 -19.41 -1.91
CA PHE A 332 7.94 -18.65 -3.13
C PHE A 332 8.44 -17.24 -2.85
N ALA A 333 9.71 -17.01 -3.14
CA ALA A 333 10.30 -15.69 -3.12
C ALA A 333 10.43 -15.23 -4.59
N PRO A 334 9.49 -14.43 -5.12
CA PRO A 334 9.71 -13.80 -6.42
C PRO A 334 11.03 -13.02 -6.32
N ARG A 335 11.86 -13.07 -7.36
CA ARG A 335 13.06 -12.21 -7.38
C ARG A 335 12.58 -10.76 -7.23
N PRO A 336 13.10 -10.00 -6.26
CA PRO A 336 12.67 -8.63 -6.08
C PRO A 336 12.97 -7.86 -7.36
N MET A 337 11.95 -7.19 -7.88
CA MET A 337 12.11 -6.21 -8.95
C MET A 337 12.59 -4.92 -8.30
N GLN A 338 13.62 -4.29 -8.87
CA GLN A 338 14.04 -2.97 -8.40
C GLN A 338 13.28 -1.90 -9.19
N HIS A 339 12.30 -1.30 -8.52
CA HIS A 339 11.49 -0.19 -9.01
C HIS A 339 12.34 1.08 -9.09
N LYS A 340 12.30 1.76 -10.24
CA LYS A 340 13.13 2.95 -10.46
C LYS A 340 12.46 4.18 -9.89
N VAL A 341 13.24 4.97 -9.16
CA VAL A 341 12.82 6.24 -8.60
C VAL A 341 13.86 7.31 -8.89
N VAL A 342 13.41 8.48 -9.31
CA VAL A 342 14.24 9.65 -9.60
C VAL A 342 13.79 10.79 -8.70
N VAL A 343 14.69 11.32 -7.88
CA VAL A 343 14.40 12.44 -7.00
C VAL A 343 15.31 13.61 -7.34
N PHE A 344 14.74 14.69 -7.82
CA PHE A 344 15.49 15.90 -8.16
C PHE A 344 15.78 16.74 -6.93
N ARG A 345 16.90 17.45 -6.95
CA ARG A 345 17.27 18.42 -5.92
C ARG A 345 16.24 19.53 -5.78
N THR A 346 15.64 19.97 -6.88
CA THR A 346 14.72 21.11 -6.91
C THR A 346 13.50 20.84 -7.78
N ARG A 347 12.43 21.57 -7.50
CA ARG A 347 11.23 21.62 -8.36
C ARG A 347 11.54 22.06 -9.78
N ALA A 348 12.49 22.97 -9.97
CA ALA A 348 12.87 23.45 -11.29
C ALA A 348 13.49 22.33 -12.14
N GLY A 349 14.41 21.54 -11.58
CA GLY A 349 15.00 20.39 -12.25
C GLY A 349 13.96 19.32 -12.61
N TYR A 350 13.03 19.05 -11.69
CA TYR A 350 11.88 18.17 -11.94
C TYR A 350 11.02 18.65 -13.12
N ASN A 351 10.64 19.92 -13.13
CA ASN A 351 9.84 20.50 -14.21
C ASN A 351 10.59 20.45 -15.54
N GLU A 352 11.87 20.82 -15.57
CA GLU A 352 12.68 20.81 -16.79
C GLU A 352 12.80 19.41 -17.39
N ALA A 353 13.08 18.39 -16.57
CA ALA A 353 13.26 17.02 -17.02
C ALA A 353 11.98 16.39 -17.62
N LEU A 354 10.81 16.80 -17.13
CA LEU A 354 9.55 16.12 -17.41
C LEU A 354 8.55 16.92 -18.26
N ARG A 355 8.76 18.23 -18.48
CA ARG A 355 7.82 19.09 -19.23
C ARG A 355 7.47 18.57 -20.62
N SER A 356 8.41 17.93 -21.31
CA SER A 356 8.16 17.36 -22.65
C SER A 356 7.27 16.11 -22.63
N GLN A 357 7.16 15.42 -21.49
CA GLN A 357 6.33 14.23 -21.32
C GLN A 357 4.99 14.54 -20.66
N ALA A 358 4.97 15.50 -19.74
CA ALA A 358 3.77 15.97 -19.06
C ALA A 358 3.72 17.52 -19.11
N PRO A 359 2.97 18.10 -20.08
CA PRO A 359 2.90 19.56 -20.23
C PRO A 359 2.41 20.32 -19.00
N GLN A 360 1.66 19.66 -18.11
CA GLN A 360 1.15 20.22 -16.85
C GLN A 360 1.96 19.80 -15.63
N ILE A 361 3.22 19.37 -15.79
CA ILE A 361 4.07 18.92 -14.68
C ILE A 361 4.22 19.97 -13.56
N GLU A 362 4.12 21.25 -13.88
CA GLU A 362 4.35 22.32 -12.90
C GLU A 362 3.33 22.34 -11.76
N ILE A 363 2.16 21.73 -11.93
CA ILE A 363 1.12 21.65 -10.88
C ILE A 363 1.19 20.35 -10.05
N THR A 364 2.08 19.41 -10.38
CA THR A 364 2.22 18.14 -9.66
C THR A 364 3.26 18.26 -8.54
N GLY A 365 3.08 17.48 -7.46
CA GLY A 365 4.08 17.31 -6.40
C GLY A 365 5.06 16.15 -6.68
N GLY A 366 4.68 15.27 -7.59
CA GLY A 366 5.36 14.05 -7.99
C GLY A 366 4.57 13.40 -9.12
N MET A 367 5.16 12.43 -9.82
CA MET A 367 4.47 11.73 -10.90
C MET A 367 5.07 10.35 -11.16
N TYR A 368 4.23 9.32 -11.20
CA TYR A 368 4.59 8.04 -11.79
C TYR A 368 4.33 8.01 -13.31
N LEU A 369 5.36 7.66 -14.08
CA LEU A 369 5.25 7.45 -15.54
C LEU A 369 5.31 5.97 -15.88
N GLY A 370 4.16 5.37 -16.18
CA GLY A 370 4.04 3.93 -16.45
C GLY A 370 4.76 3.43 -17.70
N ASP A 371 4.94 4.28 -18.72
CA ASP A 371 5.73 3.98 -19.92
C ASP A 371 7.24 3.88 -19.61
N ARG A 372 7.71 4.68 -18.66
CA ARG A 372 9.10 4.68 -18.17
C ARG A 372 9.34 3.79 -16.96
N ARG A 373 8.27 3.31 -16.32
CA ARG A 373 8.34 2.54 -15.06
C ARG A 373 9.21 3.24 -14.02
N THR A 374 8.98 4.55 -13.88
CA THR A 374 9.78 5.42 -13.00
C THR A 374 8.87 6.38 -12.28
N ALA A 375 9.00 6.45 -10.95
CA ALA A 375 8.40 7.51 -10.15
C ALA A 375 9.38 8.68 -10.01
N TYR A 376 8.86 9.90 -10.19
CA TYR A 376 9.65 11.13 -10.16
C TYR A 376 9.18 12.06 -9.05
N PHE A 377 10.14 12.56 -8.29
CA PHE A 377 9.92 13.45 -7.14
C PHE A 377 10.95 14.57 -7.12
N PHE A 378 10.81 15.49 -6.16
CA PHE A 378 11.83 16.48 -5.86
C PHE A 378 11.89 16.80 -4.38
N PHE A 379 13.03 17.32 -3.93
CA PHE A 379 13.15 17.96 -2.62
C PHE A 379 12.67 19.41 -2.69
N HIS A 380 11.99 19.84 -1.63
CA HIS A 380 11.65 21.22 -1.37
C HIS A 380 12.86 21.96 -0.78
N ASP A 381 13.03 23.21 -1.16
CA ASP A 381 14.03 24.08 -0.55
C ASP A 381 13.68 24.30 0.92
N LEU A 382 14.64 24.01 1.81
CA LEU A 382 14.53 24.27 3.23
C LEU A 382 15.63 25.23 3.70
N PRO A 383 15.40 25.95 4.82
CA PRO A 383 16.47 26.66 5.50
C PRO A 383 17.64 25.74 5.83
N GLU A 384 18.85 26.31 5.86
CA GLU A 384 20.05 25.59 6.25
C GLU A 384 19.90 25.01 7.68
N GLY A 385 20.33 23.76 7.86
CA GLY A 385 20.20 23.03 9.14
C GLY A 385 18.82 22.43 9.41
N ALA A 386 17.84 22.60 8.52
CA ALA A 386 16.58 21.87 8.63
C ALA A 386 16.77 20.37 8.37
N ASP A 387 15.93 19.56 9.02
CA ASP A 387 15.90 18.12 8.82
C ASP A 387 15.57 17.79 7.35
N LEU A 388 16.45 17.00 6.71
CA LEU A 388 16.30 16.58 5.31
C LEU A 388 14.96 15.87 5.06
N GLU A 389 14.43 15.16 6.06
CA GLU A 389 13.13 14.51 5.94
C GLU A 389 12.01 15.51 5.64
N LYS A 390 12.09 16.73 6.18
CA LYS A 390 11.09 17.78 5.94
C LYS A 390 11.14 18.35 4.52
N ALA A 391 12.24 18.12 3.79
CA ALA A 391 12.39 18.56 2.42
C ALA A 391 11.65 17.62 1.46
N LEU A 392 11.30 16.42 1.91
CA LEU A 392 10.61 15.43 1.11
C LEU A 392 9.11 15.45 1.43
N ASP A 393 8.28 15.65 0.41
CA ASP A 393 6.84 15.41 0.54
C ASP A 393 6.56 13.90 0.52
N VAL A 394 6.67 13.28 1.70
CA VAL A 394 6.49 11.84 1.88
C VAL A 394 5.09 11.38 1.50
N THR A 395 4.05 12.22 1.68
CA THR A 395 2.69 11.91 1.27
C THR A 395 2.62 11.70 -0.25
N THR A 396 3.20 12.62 -1.02
CA THR A 396 3.28 12.47 -2.48
C THR A 396 4.16 11.29 -2.89
N VAL A 397 5.28 11.04 -2.19
CA VAL A 397 6.12 9.86 -2.45
C VAL A 397 5.32 8.57 -2.32
N TYR A 398 4.56 8.42 -1.23
CA TYR A 398 3.73 7.25 -0.99
C TYR A 398 2.58 7.11 -1.98
N HIS A 399 1.97 8.23 -2.39
CA HIS A 399 0.92 8.24 -3.41
C HIS A 399 1.43 7.67 -4.74
N GLU A 400 2.47 8.28 -5.31
CA GLU A 400 2.97 7.90 -6.65
C GLU A 400 3.68 6.54 -6.64
N ALA A 401 4.42 6.22 -5.57
CA ALA A 401 5.02 4.90 -5.45
C ALA A 401 3.96 3.80 -5.32
N THR A 402 2.78 4.09 -4.76
CA THR A 402 1.66 3.14 -4.75
C THR A 402 1.17 2.85 -6.17
N HIS A 403 1.01 3.88 -7.02
CA HIS A 403 0.72 3.69 -8.45
C HIS A 403 1.78 2.83 -9.13
N GLN A 404 3.06 3.10 -8.84
CA GLN A 404 4.18 2.31 -9.35
C GLN A 404 4.09 0.83 -8.99
N LEU A 405 3.86 0.51 -7.71
CA LEU A 405 3.78 -0.88 -7.23
C LEU A 405 2.62 -1.63 -7.89
N PHE A 406 1.43 -1.01 -7.98
CA PHE A 406 0.32 -1.62 -8.69
C PHE A 406 0.62 -1.83 -10.18
N TYR A 407 1.25 -0.85 -10.84
CA TYR A 407 1.53 -0.93 -12.27
C TYR A 407 2.59 -1.99 -12.62
N GLU A 408 3.61 -2.15 -11.78
CA GLU A 408 4.79 -2.97 -12.09
C GLU A 408 4.73 -4.40 -11.55
N LEU A 409 4.05 -4.64 -10.43
CA LEU A 409 3.93 -5.97 -9.82
C LEU A 409 2.67 -6.71 -10.26
N GLY A 410 1.67 -6.00 -10.81
CA GLY A 410 0.43 -6.57 -11.31
C GLY A 410 0.49 -7.01 -12.77
N ARG A 411 -0.55 -7.74 -13.20
CA ARG A 411 -0.87 -7.87 -14.62
C ARG A 411 -1.72 -6.67 -15.02
N VAL A 412 -1.14 -5.76 -15.81
CA VAL A 412 -1.76 -4.46 -16.10
C VAL A 412 -2.02 -4.27 -17.60
N VAL A 413 -3.20 -3.73 -17.94
CA VAL A 413 -3.52 -3.27 -19.28
C VAL A 413 -3.15 -1.78 -19.47
N PRO A 414 -2.76 -1.33 -20.67
CA PRO A 414 -2.35 0.07 -20.90
C PRO A 414 -3.44 1.13 -20.60
N THR A 415 -4.70 0.71 -20.54
CA THR A 415 -5.88 1.57 -20.37
C THR A 415 -6.59 1.36 -19.04
N ALA A 416 -5.88 0.83 -18.03
CA ALA A 416 -6.42 0.59 -16.69
C ALA A 416 -7.13 1.84 -16.16
N GLY A 417 -8.35 1.67 -15.63
CA GLY A 417 -9.16 2.75 -15.07
C GLY A 417 -9.69 3.78 -16.07
N ARG A 418 -9.36 3.72 -17.37
CA ARG A 418 -9.82 4.74 -18.33
C ARG A 418 -11.33 4.72 -18.56
N ARG A 419 -11.96 3.54 -18.53
CA ARG A 419 -13.37 3.35 -18.93
C ARG A 419 -14.39 3.47 -17.80
N SER A 420 -13.99 3.14 -16.59
CA SER A 420 -14.82 3.11 -15.39
C SER A 420 -13.93 2.84 -14.18
N ASN A 421 -14.48 3.01 -12.99
CA ASN A 421 -13.83 2.67 -11.72
C ASN A 421 -12.46 3.33 -11.50
N PHE A 422 -12.16 4.44 -12.19
CA PHE A 422 -10.89 5.18 -12.04
C PHE A 422 -10.63 5.56 -10.58
N TRP A 423 -11.72 5.86 -9.85
CA TRP A 423 -11.73 6.18 -8.43
C TRP A 423 -10.94 5.20 -7.55
N VAL A 424 -10.91 3.92 -7.91
CA VAL A 424 -10.29 2.90 -7.05
C VAL A 424 -8.76 2.97 -7.12
N ILE A 425 -8.21 3.35 -8.27
CA ILE A 425 -6.76 3.55 -8.49
C ILE A 425 -6.29 4.70 -7.60
N GLU A 426 -6.93 5.86 -7.75
CA GLU A 426 -6.64 7.05 -6.94
C GLU A 426 -6.93 6.81 -5.46
N GLY A 427 -8.04 6.16 -5.17
CA GLY A 427 -8.48 5.81 -3.82
C GLY A 427 -7.43 5.01 -3.06
N ALA A 428 -6.83 4.00 -3.69
CA ALA A 428 -5.80 3.17 -3.07
C ALA A 428 -4.51 3.95 -2.80
N ALA A 429 -4.07 4.80 -3.73
CA ALA A 429 -2.92 5.69 -3.54
C ALA A 429 -3.17 6.71 -2.42
N MET A 430 -4.36 7.32 -2.41
CA MET A 430 -4.80 8.23 -1.34
C MET A 430 -4.97 7.56 0.03
N TYR A 431 -5.18 6.25 0.06
CA TYR A 431 -5.16 5.50 1.31
C TYR A 431 -3.72 5.26 1.78
N MET A 432 -2.84 4.81 0.90
CA MET A 432 -1.44 4.52 1.23
C MET A 432 -0.64 5.77 1.60
N GLU A 433 -0.97 6.95 1.04
CA GLU A 433 -0.31 8.22 1.41
C GLU A 433 -0.56 8.64 2.87
N THR A 434 -1.54 8.03 3.56
CA THR A 434 -1.80 8.26 4.99
C THR A 434 -0.81 7.57 5.92
N LEU A 435 0.11 6.77 5.35
CA LEU A 435 1.13 6.03 6.07
C LEU A 435 1.97 6.97 6.93
N ARG A 436 2.00 6.66 8.22
CA ARG A 436 2.85 7.33 9.20
C ARG A 436 3.26 6.38 10.31
N ARG A 437 4.24 6.79 11.11
CA ARG A 437 4.64 6.07 12.32
C ARG A 437 3.98 6.71 13.53
N GLU A 438 3.35 5.90 14.39
CA GLU A 438 2.84 6.29 15.71
C GLU A 438 3.40 5.29 16.73
N GLY A 439 4.40 5.72 17.51
CA GLY A 439 5.10 4.84 18.46
C GLY A 439 5.74 3.62 17.76
N ASP A 440 5.33 2.44 18.18
CA ASP A 440 5.78 1.14 17.67
C ASP A 440 4.90 0.59 16.53
N PHE A 441 4.03 1.43 15.97
CA PHE A 441 3.15 1.06 14.87
C PHE A 441 3.39 1.91 13.62
N LEU A 442 3.25 1.28 12.47
CA LEU A 442 2.89 1.95 11.23
C LEU A 442 1.37 2.04 11.15
N VAL A 443 0.87 3.20 10.76
CA VAL A 443 -0.56 3.54 10.79
C VAL A 443 -1.02 3.95 9.40
N LEU A 444 -2.13 3.37 8.96
CA LEU A 444 -2.85 3.72 7.72
C LEU A 444 -4.31 4.07 8.03
N GLY A 445 -4.87 5.00 7.28
CA GLY A 445 -6.20 5.55 7.54
C GLY A 445 -6.19 6.58 8.68
N GLY A 446 -7.33 6.73 9.33
CA GLY A 446 -7.59 7.76 10.33
C GLY A 446 -8.61 8.80 9.86
N ILE A 447 -9.59 9.10 10.72
CA ILE A 447 -10.62 10.13 10.46
C ILE A 447 -10.06 11.55 10.42
N ASP A 448 -8.87 11.73 10.97
CA ASP A 448 -8.12 12.97 11.14
C ASP A 448 -7.21 13.29 9.95
N THR A 449 -7.16 12.42 8.94
CA THR A 449 -6.40 12.68 7.72
C THR A 449 -7.05 13.78 6.88
N PRO A 450 -6.28 14.65 6.20
CA PRO A 450 -6.83 15.79 5.47
C PRO A 450 -7.91 15.41 4.44
N ARG A 451 -7.71 14.29 3.72
CA ARG A 451 -8.69 13.81 2.73
C ARG A 451 -9.95 13.24 3.37
N MET A 452 -9.84 12.58 4.52
CA MET A 452 -11.02 12.12 5.27
C MET A 452 -11.81 13.27 5.86
N ILE A 453 -11.14 14.28 6.42
CA ILE A 453 -11.80 15.51 6.88
C ILE A 453 -12.57 16.16 5.72
N ALA A 454 -11.94 16.30 4.55
CA ALA A 454 -12.60 16.85 3.36
C ALA A 454 -13.77 15.99 2.86
N ALA A 455 -13.64 14.66 2.85
CA ALA A 455 -14.72 13.75 2.47
C ALA A 455 -15.94 13.90 3.39
N ARG A 456 -15.69 13.95 4.70
CA ARG A 456 -16.70 14.10 5.75
C ARG A 456 -17.38 15.45 5.68
N PHE A 457 -16.62 16.53 5.57
CA PHE A 457 -17.18 17.88 5.43
C PHE A 457 -18.09 17.99 4.21
N ARG A 458 -17.62 17.49 3.07
CA ARG A 458 -18.41 17.53 1.82
C ARG A 458 -19.70 16.75 1.93
N ARG A 459 -19.65 15.54 2.49
CA ARG A 459 -20.84 14.67 2.59
C ARG A 459 -21.81 15.10 3.69
N LEU A 460 -21.31 15.63 4.81
CA LEU A 460 -22.12 15.92 6.00
C LEU A 460 -22.52 17.40 6.15
N GLN A 461 -21.80 18.32 5.50
CA GLN A 461 -22.03 19.77 5.64
C GLN A 461 -22.31 20.46 4.28
N ASP A 462 -21.52 20.17 3.23
CA ASP A 462 -21.71 20.81 1.91
C ASP A 462 -22.78 20.14 1.03
N ASP A 463 -23.34 19.01 1.47
CA ASP A 463 -24.25 18.13 0.70
C ASP A 463 -23.70 17.72 -0.68
N PHE A 464 -22.38 17.66 -0.82
CA PHE A 464 -21.73 17.15 -2.03
C PHE A 464 -21.62 15.62 -1.95
N TYR A 465 -22.22 14.94 -2.91
CA TYR A 465 -22.07 13.51 -3.12
C TYR A 465 -22.48 13.09 -4.53
N ILE A 466 -21.65 12.31 -5.21
CA ILE A 466 -22.01 11.62 -6.45
C ILE A 466 -22.46 10.20 -6.08
N PRO A 467 -23.70 9.77 -6.37
CA PRO A 467 -24.15 8.41 -6.06
C PRO A 467 -23.20 7.34 -6.62
N LEU A 468 -22.95 6.26 -5.88
CA LEU A 468 -21.94 5.26 -6.28
C LEU A 468 -22.17 4.69 -7.68
N ARG A 469 -23.43 4.52 -8.10
CA ARG A 469 -23.77 4.07 -9.46
C ARG A 469 -23.17 4.96 -10.53
N GLU A 470 -23.23 6.27 -10.34
CA GLU A 470 -22.68 7.26 -11.28
C GLU A 470 -21.17 7.34 -11.12
N PHE A 471 -20.71 7.41 -9.88
CA PHE A 471 -19.29 7.54 -9.53
C PHE A 471 -18.42 6.40 -10.06
N THR A 472 -18.89 5.14 -9.99
CA THR A 472 -18.17 3.98 -10.54
C THR A 472 -18.19 3.94 -12.06
N ALA A 473 -19.17 4.59 -12.70
CA ALA A 473 -19.29 4.66 -14.15
C ALA A 473 -18.44 5.77 -14.78
N MET A 474 -18.02 6.77 -14.00
CA MET A 474 -17.19 7.86 -14.50
C MET A 474 -15.86 7.33 -15.08
N THR A 475 -15.53 7.83 -16.27
CA THR A 475 -14.25 7.59 -16.94
C THR A 475 -13.15 8.45 -16.33
N MET A 476 -11.89 8.14 -16.66
CA MET A 476 -10.76 9.00 -16.29
C MET A 476 -10.89 10.42 -16.87
N ASP A 477 -11.42 10.53 -18.09
CA ASP A 477 -11.61 11.84 -18.74
C ASP A 477 -12.73 12.64 -18.07
N ASP A 478 -13.81 11.99 -17.63
CA ASP A 478 -14.87 12.63 -16.82
C ASP A 478 -14.28 13.20 -15.52
N TRP A 479 -13.39 12.45 -14.85
CA TRP A 479 -12.71 12.90 -13.64
C TRP A 479 -11.80 14.10 -13.87
N GLN A 480 -10.94 14.01 -14.88
CA GLN A 480 -9.91 15.02 -15.14
C GLN A 480 -10.48 16.32 -15.68
N SER A 481 -11.66 16.28 -16.30
CA SER A 481 -12.34 17.46 -16.85
C SER A 481 -13.39 18.08 -15.91
N ASP A 482 -13.84 17.37 -14.86
CA ASP A 482 -14.85 17.90 -13.93
C ASP A 482 -14.27 19.06 -13.10
N PRO A 483 -14.90 20.25 -13.08
CA PRO A 483 -14.43 21.40 -12.30
C PRO A 483 -14.41 21.14 -10.79
N ARG A 484 -15.10 20.10 -10.31
CA ARG A 484 -15.19 19.66 -8.92
C ARG A 484 -14.22 18.51 -8.62
N ILE A 485 -13.18 18.31 -9.43
CA ILE A 485 -12.18 17.24 -9.27
C ILE A 485 -11.68 17.09 -7.82
N GLY A 486 -11.41 18.20 -7.12
CA GLY A 486 -11.00 18.14 -5.71
C GLY A 486 -12.03 17.49 -4.78
N ALA A 487 -13.33 17.70 -5.05
CA ALA A 487 -14.44 17.08 -4.34
C ALA A 487 -14.58 15.58 -4.64
N ILE A 488 -14.43 15.22 -5.92
CA ILE A 488 -14.43 13.85 -6.42
C ILE A 488 -13.30 13.03 -5.78
N TYR A 489 -12.08 13.59 -5.71
CA TYR A 489 -10.94 12.92 -5.07
C TYR A 489 -11.18 12.64 -3.59
N SER A 490 -11.73 13.57 -2.81
CA SER A 490 -12.01 13.24 -1.40
C SER A 490 -13.19 12.29 -1.23
N GLN A 491 -14.17 12.29 -2.14
CA GLN A 491 -15.18 11.22 -2.14
C GLN A 491 -14.53 9.85 -2.37
N ALA A 492 -13.57 9.72 -3.31
CA ALA A 492 -12.81 8.48 -3.48
C ALA A 492 -12.02 8.10 -2.22
N ALA A 493 -11.33 9.06 -1.59
CA ALA A 493 -10.62 8.79 -0.33
C ALA A 493 -11.58 8.29 0.76
N GLY A 494 -12.74 8.93 0.89
CA GLY A 494 -13.79 8.56 1.83
C GLY A 494 -14.34 7.15 1.60
N ILE A 495 -14.67 6.82 0.35
CA ILE A 495 -15.18 5.49 -0.03
C ILE A 495 -14.10 4.43 0.19
N THR A 496 -12.85 4.69 -0.18
CA THR A 496 -11.76 3.73 0.06
C THR A 496 -11.57 3.47 1.54
N ASN A 497 -11.56 4.52 2.37
CA ASN A 497 -11.45 4.38 3.81
C ASN A 497 -12.63 3.57 4.39
N PHE A 498 -13.87 3.86 3.96
CA PHE A 498 -15.04 3.04 4.27
C PHE A 498 -14.84 1.56 3.91
N LEU A 499 -14.40 1.25 2.70
CA LEU A 499 -14.20 -0.14 2.28
C LEU A 499 -13.08 -0.84 3.07
N MET A 500 -12.06 -0.09 3.50
CA MET A 500 -10.94 -0.62 4.30
C MET A 500 -11.30 -0.91 5.76
N HIS A 501 -12.25 -0.15 6.34
CA HIS A 501 -12.45 -0.08 7.79
C HIS A 501 -13.85 -0.48 8.27
N HIS A 502 -14.90 -0.29 7.46
CA HIS A 502 -16.28 -0.56 7.87
C HIS A 502 -16.48 -2.00 8.38
N GLU A 503 -17.12 -2.14 9.54
CA GLU A 503 -17.38 -3.41 10.23
C GLU A 503 -16.12 -4.28 10.39
N GLY A 504 -14.97 -3.67 10.70
CA GLY A 504 -13.70 -4.38 10.84
C GLY A 504 -13.04 -4.74 9.49
N GLY A 505 -13.30 -3.96 8.45
CA GLY A 505 -12.74 -4.16 7.10
C GLY A 505 -13.47 -5.20 6.26
N LYS A 506 -14.77 -5.37 6.48
CA LYS A 506 -15.64 -6.31 5.76
C LYS A 506 -15.50 -6.26 4.22
N TYR A 507 -15.27 -5.08 3.67
CA TYR A 507 -15.15 -4.85 2.22
C TYR A 507 -13.71 -4.77 1.71
N ARG A 508 -12.70 -5.01 2.54
CA ARG A 508 -11.30 -4.87 2.15
C ARG A 508 -10.91 -5.79 1.00
N GLU A 509 -11.28 -7.06 1.08
CA GLU A 509 -11.05 -8.01 -0.02
C GLU A 509 -11.75 -7.59 -1.31
N VAL A 510 -12.96 -7.03 -1.21
CA VAL A 510 -13.70 -6.52 -2.36
C VAL A 510 -12.97 -5.35 -3.00
N LEU A 511 -12.41 -4.43 -2.21
CA LEU A 511 -11.59 -3.33 -2.73
C LEU A 511 -10.36 -3.87 -3.50
N VAL A 512 -9.65 -4.85 -2.94
CA VAL A 512 -8.47 -5.46 -3.61
C VAL A 512 -8.89 -6.18 -4.91
N GLN A 513 -10.05 -6.83 -4.93
CA GLN A 513 -10.60 -7.46 -6.13
C GLN A 513 -11.02 -6.42 -7.18
N CYS A 514 -11.62 -5.30 -6.76
CA CYS A 514 -11.93 -4.18 -7.65
C CYS A 514 -10.65 -3.64 -8.30
N LEU A 515 -9.63 -3.34 -7.50
CA LEU A 515 -8.31 -2.92 -7.99
C LEU A 515 -7.75 -3.91 -9.01
N SER A 516 -7.71 -5.21 -8.66
CA SER A 516 -7.20 -6.25 -9.56
C SER A 516 -7.96 -6.30 -10.89
N ALA A 517 -9.28 -6.18 -10.87
CA ALA A 517 -10.10 -6.17 -12.08
C ALA A 517 -9.88 -4.93 -12.95
N VAL A 518 -9.77 -3.74 -12.34
CA VAL A 518 -9.51 -2.47 -13.03
C VAL A 518 -8.14 -2.48 -13.72
N TYR A 519 -7.10 -2.91 -13.00
CA TYR A 519 -5.76 -3.03 -13.58
C TYR A 519 -5.69 -4.08 -14.69
N ARG A 520 -6.49 -5.15 -14.62
CA ARG A 520 -6.59 -6.19 -15.66
C ARG A 520 -7.52 -5.81 -16.83
N GLY A 521 -8.25 -4.69 -16.74
CA GLY A 521 -9.22 -4.26 -17.74
C GLY A 521 -10.45 -5.17 -17.86
N THR A 522 -10.78 -5.89 -16.79
CA THR A 522 -11.94 -6.80 -16.71
C THR A 522 -13.06 -6.22 -15.85
N ASP A 523 -12.95 -4.96 -15.44
CA ASP A 523 -13.95 -4.28 -14.63
C ASP A 523 -15.18 -3.86 -15.44
N THR A 524 -16.26 -3.64 -14.71
CA THR A 524 -17.52 -3.07 -15.21
C THR A 524 -18.03 -2.05 -14.18
N PRO A 525 -18.85 -1.06 -14.57
CA PRO A 525 -19.37 -0.06 -13.62
C PRO A 525 -20.13 -0.67 -12.44
N ASP A 526 -20.77 -1.83 -12.61
CA ASP A 526 -21.51 -2.56 -11.56
C ASP A 526 -20.64 -3.46 -10.67
N LEU A 527 -19.32 -3.54 -10.95
CA LEU A 527 -18.42 -4.50 -10.30
C LEU A 527 -18.47 -4.43 -8.77
N LEU A 528 -18.43 -3.23 -8.19
CA LEU A 528 -18.45 -3.02 -6.75
C LEU A 528 -19.72 -3.60 -6.10
N ALA A 529 -20.89 -3.29 -6.68
CA ALA A 529 -22.17 -3.82 -6.21
C ALA A 529 -22.22 -5.36 -6.31
N ARG A 530 -21.72 -5.92 -7.42
CA ARG A 530 -21.69 -7.37 -7.64
C ARG A 530 -20.76 -8.10 -6.67
N LEU A 531 -19.58 -7.55 -6.39
CA LEU A 531 -18.62 -8.16 -5.47
C LEU A 531 -19.04 -8.04 -4.00
N THR A 532 -19.66 -6.93 -3.61
CA THR A 532 -20.19 -6.76 -2.25
C THR A 532 -21.49 -7.53 -2.02
N GLY A 533 -22.23 -7.88 -3.09
CA GLY A 533 -23.60 -8.40 -2.98
C GLY A 533 -24.60 -7.35 -2.48
N ARG A 534 -24.25 -6.06 -2.57
CA ARG A 534 -25.08 -4.93 -2.14
C ARG A 534 -25.53 -4.11 -3.35
N SER A 535 -26.70 -3.47 -3.24
CA SER A 535 -27.08 -2.44 -4.21
C SER A 535 -26.24 -1.19 -3.99
N PHE A 536 -26.08 -0.36 -5.03
CA PHE A 536 -25.38 0.92 -4.88
C PHE A 536 -26.04 1.82 -3.82
N THR A 537 -27.36 1.92 -3.80
CA THR A 537 -28.09 2.67 -2.78
C THR A 537 -27.80 2.16 -1.37
N GLY A 538 -27.74 0.83 -1.19
CA GLY A 538 -27.37 0.25 0.11
C GLY A 538 -25.93 0.61 0.52
N LEU A 539 -24.99 0.63 -0.43
CA LEU A 539 -23.61 1.07 -0.18
C LEU A 539 -23.53 2.58 0.09
N ASP A 540 -24.32 3.40 -0.60
CA ASP A 540 -24.41 4.84 -0.37
C ASP A 540 -24.90 5.14 1.06
N GLU A 541 -25.89 4.38 1.53
CA GLU A 541 -26.45 4.45 2.89
C GLU A 541 -25.44 3.96 3.94
N GLU A 542 -24.82 2.80 3.74
CA GLU A 542 -23.78 2.27 4.63
C GLU A 542 -22.59 3.24 4.74
N TYR A 543 -22.18 3.86 3.63
CA TYR A 543 -21.14 4.89 3.63
C TYR A 543 -21.56 6.13 4.44
N LEU A 544 -22.78 6.63 4.27
CA LEU A 544 -23.28 7.76 5.05
C LEU A 544 -23.35 7.43 6.55
N GLN A 545 -23.81 6.23 6.90
CA GLN A 545 -23.85 5.76 8.29
C GLN A 545 -22.44 5.65 8.88
N TYR A 546 -21.50 5.12 8.11
CA TYR A 546 -20.09 5.04 8.50
C TYR A 546 -19.51 6.42 8.83
N LEU A 547 -19.76 7.45 8.01
CA LEU A 547 -19.28 8.80 8.31
C LEU A 547 -19.96 9.43 9.54
N LYS A 548 -21.25 9.12 9.76
CA LYS A 548 -22.04 9.63 10.91
C LYS A 548 -21.68 8.97 12.23
N ALA A 549 -21.19 7.74 12.21
CA ALA A 549 -20.74 7.01 13.40
C ALA A 549 -19.42 7.57 13.97
N MET A 550 -18.67 8.34 13.17
CA MET A 550 -17.41 8.95 13.59
C MET A 550 -17.62 10.13 14.55
N PRO A 551 -16.65 10.43 15.45
CA PRO A 551 -16.65 11.64 16.28
C PRO A 551 -16.90 12.91 15.47
N PRO A 552 -17.58 13.94 16.00
CA PRO A 552 -17.89 15.17 15.26
C PRO A 552 -16.68 15.77 14.53
N LEU A 553 -16.94 16.43 13.39
CA LEU A 553 -15.89 17.15 12.67
C LEU A 553 -15.24 18.21 13.57
N PRO A 554 -13.92 18.40 13.50
CA PRO A 554 -13.27 19.47 14.24
C PRO A 554 -13.85 20.82 13.80
N PRO A 555 -13.97 21.81 14.71
CA PRO A 555 -14.47 23.13 14.37
C PRO A 555 -13.56 23.77 13.33
N MET A 556 -14.06 23.94 12.11
CA MET A 556 -13.31 24.60 11.04
C MET A 556 -13.56 26.09 11.11
N ARG A 557 -12.50 26.88 11.34
CA ARG A 557 -12.55 28.32 11.14
C ARG A 557 -12.33 28.58 9.66
N LEU A 558 -13.33 29.17 9.00
CA LEU A 558 -13.13 29.78 7.70
C LEU A 558 -12.23 31.00 7.91
N GLU A 559 -10.94 30.87 7.57
CA GLU A 559 -10.11 32.05 7.42
C GLU A 559 -10.55 32.76 6.14
N SER A 560 -11.25 33.89 6.31
CA SER A 560 -11.49 34.84 5.23
C SER A 560 -10.14 35.29 4.67
N ARG A 561 -9.85 34.89 3.43
CA ARG A 561 -8.67 35.39 2.70
C ARG A 561 -8.89 36.80 2.20
#